data_AF-A0A661PA98-F1
#
_entry.id   AF-A0A661PA98-F1
#
_cell.length_a   1.000
_cell.length_b   1.000
_cell.length_c   1.000
_cell.angle_alpha   90.00
_cell.angle_beta   90.00
_cell.angle_gamma   90.00
#
_symmetry.space_group_name_H-M   'P 1'
#
loop_
_entity.id
_entity.type
_entity.pdbx_description
1 polymer ?
#
loop_
_entity_poly.entity_id
_entity_poly.type
_entity_poly.pdbx_seq_one_letter_code
_entity_poly.pdbx_strand_id
1 'polypeptide(L)'
;MIELQGDRLKFSFPGVHPGARLTIELQRTLRIPDDGKDYPLPPGLGRFPLRHVDDFASQVPPKWLDHGGVLLPMYQSEALWLRFEPHYVLPHQTHYPFAVKIAAGRINAVTGDPQSDELSDQPQDYLVVP
;
A
#
# COMPACT_ATOMS: atom_id res chain seq x y z
N MET A 1 8.78 11.01 -4.89
CA MET A 1 9.65 10.55 -3.79
C MET A 1 8.84 9.62 -2.91
N ILE A 2 9.48 8.57 -2.39
CA ILE A 2 8.86 7.61 -1.48
C ILE A 2 9.68 7.62 -0.20
N GLU A 3 9.02 7.76 0.94
CA GLU A 3 9.65 7.79 2.27
C GLU A 3 8.94 6.81 3.19
N LEU A 4 9.69 6.23 4.13
CA LEU A 4 9.13 5.48 5.24
C LEU A 4 9.25 6.30 6.53
N GLN A 5 8.13 6.65 7.15
CA GLN A 5 8.12 7.44 8.39
C GLN A 5 7.12 6.88 9.40
N GLY A 6 7.62 6.36 10.53
CA GLY A 6 6.77 5.87 11.62
C GLY A 6 5.83 4.73 11.19
N ASP A 7 6.36 3.77 10.43
CA ASP A 7 5.63 2.65 9.83
C ASP A 7 4.58 3.06 8.78
N ARG A 8 4.79 4.20 8.10
CA ARG A 8 3.92 4.73 7.04
C ARG A 8 4.70 4.96 5.76
N LEU A 9 4.13 4.53 4.64
CA LEU A 9 4.69 4.83 3.32
C LEU A 9 4.13 6.15 2.82
N LYS A 10 5.01 7.12 2.57
CA LYS A 10 4.65 8.46 2.11
C LYS A 10 5.12 8.65 0.67
N PHE A 11 4.17 8.92 -0.20
CA PHE A 11 4.39 9.19 -1.62
C PHE A 11 4.18 10.68 -1.89
N SER A 12 5.09 11.29 -2.64
CA SER A 12 4.97 12.69 -3.06
C SER A 12 5.39 12.89 -4.51
N PHE A 13 4.62 13.68 -5.26
CA PHE A 13 4.85 13.96 -6.67
C PHE A 13 4.84 15.48 -6.92
N PRO A 14 5.83 16.23 -6.39
CA PRO A 14 5.84 17.69 -6.46
C PRO A 14 5.91 18.23 -7.90
N GLY A 15 6.44 17.46 -8.85
CA GLY A 15 6.44 17.81 -10.27
C GLY A 15 5.07 17.69 -10.95
N VAL A 16 4.10 17.03 -10.32
CA VAL A 16 2.71 16.93 -10.79
C VAL A 16 1.86 18.01 -10.13
N HIS A 17 1.84 18.03 -8.79
CA HIS A 17 1.11 19.04 -8.00
C HIS A 17 1.62 19.07 -6.55
N PRO A 18 1.70 20.24 -5.88
CA PRO A 18 2.15 20.32 -4.47
C PRO A 18 1.27 19.51 -3.48
N GLY A 19 0.00 19.32 -3.84
CA GLY A 19 -0.97 18.50 -3.11
C GLY A 19 -0.92 17.01 -3.46
N ALA A 20 -0.17 16.59 -4.49
CA ALA A 20 -0.03 15.18 -4.87
C ALA A 20 0.83 14.42 -3.86
N ARG A 21 0.25 14.20 -2.68
CA ARG A 21 0.83 13.45 -1.56
C ARG A 21 -0.17 12.40 -1.08
N LEU A 22 0.31 11.17 -0.91
CA LEU A 22 -0.47 10.03 -0.43
C LEU A 22 0.30 9.35 0.69
N THR A 23 -0.37 9.09 1.81
CA THR A 23 0.16 8.19 2.86
C THR A 23 -0.59 6.87 2.79
N ILE A 24 0.14 5.76 2.83
CA ILE A 24 -0.40 4.40 2.92
C ILE A 24 0.08 3.77 4.22
N GLU A 25 -0.87 3.24 5.00
CA GLU A 25 -0.58 2.48 6.22
C GLU A 25 -1.02 1.03 6.06
N LEU A 26 -0.18 0.09 6.51
CA LEU A 26 -0.48 -1.33 6.56
C LEU A 26 -1.02 -1.65 7.95
N GLN A 27 -2.30 -1.95 8.05
CA GLN A 27 -3.02 -2.13 9.32
C GLN A 27 -3.26 -3.61 9.60
N ARG A 28 -2.96 -4.06 10.82
CA ARG A 28 -3.36 -5.38 11.31
C ARG A 28 -4.88 -5.47 11.42
N THR A 29 -5.42 -6.64 11.16
CA THR A 29 -6.83 -6.98 11.37
C THR A 29 -6.98 -8.44 11.76
N LEU A 30 -8.18 -8.80 12.20
CA LEU A 30 -8.59 -10.20 12.36
C LEU A 30 -8.56 -10.89 10.99
N ARG A 31 -7.95 -12.08 10.95
CA ARG A 31 -8.08 -12.98 9.81
C ARG A 31 -9.45 -13.63 9.86
N ILE A 32 -10.22 -13.42 8.81
CA ILE A 32 -11.58 -13.92 8.69
C ILE A 32 -11.57 -15.32 8.07
N PRO A 33 -12.43 -16.24 8.52
CA PRO A 33 -12.62 -17.53 7.86
C PRO A 33 -13.04 -17.36 6.40
N ASP A 34 -12.59 -18.26 5.54
CA ASP A 34 -13.09 -18.35 4.16
C ASP A 34 -14.42 -19.12 4.14
N ASP A 35 -15.47 -18.53 4.72
CA ASP A 35 -16.79 -19.16 4.90
C ASP A 35 -17.94 -18.43 4.19
N GLY A 36 -17.62 -17.40 3.42
CA GLY A 36 -18.57 -16.63 2.62
C GLY A 36 -19.51 -15.73 3.44
N LYS A 37 -19.25 -15.51 4.73
CA LYS A 37 -20.07 -14.62 5.57
C LYS A 37 -19.54 -13.20 5.58
N ASP A 38 -20.45 -12.27 5.89
CA ASP A 38 -20.10 -10.87 6.15
C ASP A 38 -19.63 -10.69 7.59
N TYR A 39 -18.58 -9.89 7.74
CA TYR A 39 -18.01 -9.54 9.05
C TYR A 39 -17.88 -8.03 9.16
N PRO A 40 -18.11 -7.45 10.37
CA PRO A 40 -17.97 -6.02 10.59
C PRO A 40 -16.49 -5.62 10.56
N LEU A 41 -16.01 -5.29 9.36
CA LEU A 41 -14.63 -4.96 9.06
C LEU A 41 -14.48 -3.50 8.60
N PRO A 42 -13.28 -2.90 8.76
CA PRO A 42 -12.11 -3.49 9.41
C PRO A 42 -11.93 -3.04 10.87
N PRO A 43 -11.76 -3.96 11.85
CA PRO A 43 -11.18 -3.63 13.14
C PRO A 43 -9.66 -3.43 12.95
N GLY A 44 -9.19 -2.18 13.01
CA GLY A 44 -7.76 -1.89 13.00
C GLY A 44 -7.11 -2.29 14.33
N LEU A 45 -6.15 -3.23 14.29
CA LEU A 45 -5.38 -3.69 15.47
C LEU A 45 -3.99 -3.06 15.55
N GLY A 46 -3.79 -1.92 14.87
CA GLY A 46 -2.54 -1.17 14.82
C GLY A 46 -1.71 -1.42 13.56
N ARG A 47 -0.75 -0.55 13.30
CA ARG A 47 0.12 -0.63 12.13
C ARG A 47 1.12 -1.78 12.24
N PHE A 48 1.39 -2.45 11.13
CA PHE A 48 2.56 -3.32 11.03
C PHE A 48 3.86 -2.51 11.10
N PRO A 49 4.92 -3.05 11.73
CA PRO A 49 6.23 -2.45 11.63
C PRO A 49 6.73 -2.54 10.19
N LEU A 50 7.29 -1.46 9.68
CA LEU A 50 7.96 -1.43 8.38
C LEU A 50 9.41 -1.02 8.58
N ARG A 51 10.33 -1.66 7.86
CA ARG A 51 11.77 -1.32 7.92
C ARG A 51 12.34 -1.19 6.52
N HIS A 52 13.37 -0.37 6.33
CA HIS A 52 14.08 -0.36 5.07
C HIS A 52 14.84 -1.67 4.90
N VAL A 53 14.89 -2.20 3.67
CA VAL A 53 15.72 -3.37 3.37
C VAL A 53 17.20 -3.07 3.65
N ASP A 54 17.63 -1.84 3.36
CA ASP A 54 19.03 -1.39 3.54
C ASP A 54 19.51 -1.45 5.00
N ASP A 55 18.61 -1.27 5.97
CA ASP A 55 18.92 -1.40 7.40
C ASP A 55 19.38 -2.83 7.78
N PHE A 56 19.10 -3.81 6.92
CA PHE A 56 19.38 -5.23 7.11
C PHE A 56 20.31 -5.80 6.04
N ALA A 57 21.15 -4.97 5.40
CA ALA A 57 22.01 -5.37 4.28
C ALA A 57 22.88 -6.62 4.52
N SER A 58 23.28 -6.89 5.77
CA SER A 58 24.07 -8.07 6.14
C SER A 58 23.25 -9.35 6.34
N GLN A 59 21.92 -9.26 6.39
CA GLN A 59 21.01 -10.34 6.75
C GLN A 59 20.04 -10.74 5.63
N VAL A 60 19.90 -9.89 4.60
CA VAL A 60 18.99 -10.13 3.46
C VAL A 60 19.74 -10.64 2.23
N PRO A 61 19.05 -11.35 1.31
CA PRO A 61 19.66 -11.73 0.03
C PRO A 61 20.14 -10.50 -0.76
N PRO A 62 21.30 -10.55 -1.45
CA PRO A 62 21.82 -9.40 -2.20
C PRO A 62 20.83 -8.83 -3.22
N LYS A 63 20.03 -9.70 -3.87
CA LYS A 63 18.99 -9.28 -4.82
C LYS A 63 17.92 -8.36 -4.21
N TRP A 64 17.70 -8.42 -2.90
CA TRP A 64 16.75 -7.52 -2.24
C TRP A 64 17.31 -6.11 -2.13
N LEU A 65 18.62 -5.97 -1.97
CA LEU A 65 19.30 -4.66 -1.96
C LEU A 65 19.28 -4.04 -3.35
N ASP A 66 19.49 -4.84 -4.40
CA ASP A 66 19.40 -4.36 -5.79
C ASP A 66 17.98 -3.87 -6.14
N HIS A 67 16.96 -4.55 -5.61
CA HIS A 67 15.56 -4.18 -5.83
C HIS A 67 15.10 -3.01 -4.95
N GLY A 68 15.62 -2.93 -3.73
CA GLY A 68 15.19 -1.99 -2.70
C GLY A 68 13.81 -2.31 -2.11
N GLY A 69 13.28 -1.36 -1.34
CA GLY A 69 11.94 -1.44 -0.77
C GLY A 69 11.92 -1.52 0.76
N VAL A 70 10.84 -2.08 1.29
CA VAL A 70 10.61 -2.21 2.74
C VAL A 70 10.30 -3.64 3.12
N LEU A 71 10.72 -4.02 4.32
CA LEU A 71 10.37 -5.26 4.98
C LEU A 71 9.07 -5.05 5.78
N LEU A 72 8.14 -6.00 5.62
CA LEU A 72 6.92 -6.13 6.40
C LEU A 72 6.96 -7.47 7.17
N PRO A 73 7.47 -7.50 8.40
CA PRO A 73 7.43 -8.72 9.22
C PRO A 73 5.97 -9.05 9.58
N MET A 74 5.51 -10.20 9.12
CA MET A 74 4.13 -10.66 9.30
C MET A 74 4.12 -12.18 9.52
N TYR A 75 3.45 -12.63 10.57
CA TYR A 75 3.21 -14.05 10.80
C TYR A 75 2.13 -14.57 9.82
N GLN A 76 2.22 -15.84 9.44
CA GLN A 76 1.22 -16.47 8.55
C GLN A 76 -0.21 -16.41 9.11
N SER A 77 -0.37 -16.31 10.43
CA SER A 77 -1.68 -16.19 11.09
C SER A 77 -2.27 -14.79 11.07
N GLU A 78 -1.48 -13.75 10.76
CA GLU A 78 -1.98 -12.37 10.71
C GLU A 78 -2.71 -12.08 9.39
N ALA A 79 -3.51 -11.02 9.39
CA ALA A 79 -4.12 -10.44 8.20
C ALA A 79 -3.90 -8.92 8.20
N LEU A 80 -3.93 -8.31 7.01
CA LEU A 80 -3.74 -6.89 6.84
C LEU A 80 -4.82 -6.26 5.95
N TRP A 81 -5.05 -4.97 6.13
CA TRP A 81 -5.71 -4.10 5.17
C TRP A 81 -4.89 -2.82 4.98
N LEU A 82 -5.17 -2.08 3.92
CA LEU A 82 -4.48 -0.85 3.57
C LEU A 82 -5.35 0.36 3.86
N ARG A 83 -4.81 1.31 4.62
CA ARG A 83 -5.43 2.61 4.82
C ARG A 83 -4.77 3.63 3.91
N PHE A 84 -5.58 4.30 3.09
CA PHE A 84 -5.15 5.38 2.20
C PHE A 84 -5.50 6.73 2.82
N GLU A 85 -4.52 7.64 2.85
CA GLU A 85 -4.67 9.01 3.35
C GLU A 85 -4.10 9.99 2.32
N PRO A 86 -4.88 10.37 1.31
CA PRO A 86 -4.49 11.42 0.36
C PRO A 86 -4.47 12.79 1.05
N HIS A 87 -3.59 13.69 0.59
CA HIS A 87 -3.47 15.02 1.15
C HIS A 87 -4.68 15.90 0.79
N TYR A 88 -5.23 16.59 1.79
CA TYR A 88 -6.34 17.53 1.61
C TYR A 88 -5.87 18.85 0.98
N VAL A 89 -6.49 19.26 -0.13
CA VAL A 89 -6.14 20.46 -0.89
C VAL A 89 -7.15 21.56 -0.56
N LEU A 90 -6.77 22.47 0.34
CA LEU A 90 -7.63 23.56 0.83
C LEU A 90 -8.33 24.37 -0.28
N PRO A 91 -7.65 24.83 -1.35
CA PRO A 91 -8.31 25.61 -2.41
C PRO A 91 -9.45 24.88 -3.14
N HIS A 92 -9.41 23.55 -3.17
CA HIS A 92 -10.42 22.72 -3.85
C HIS A 92 -11.38 22.05 -2.87
N GLN A 93 -11.18 22.23 -1.56
CA GLN A 93 -11.97 21.62 -0.50
C GLN A 93 -12.13 20.09 -0.62
N THR A 94 -11.13 19.42 -1.21
CA THR A 94 -11.13 17.97 -1.44
C THR A 94 -9.73 17.38 -1.28
N HIS A 95 -9.65 16.06 -1.16
CA HIS A 95 -8.39 15.34 -1.24
C HIS A 95 -7.84 15.29 -2.67
N TYR A 96 -6.52 15.19 -2.80
CA TYR A 96 -5.89 14.99 -4.10
C TYR A 96 -6.11 13.54 -4.55
N PRO A 97 -6.71 13.28 -5.72
CA PRO A 97 -7.07 11.93 -6.12
C PRO A 97 -5.86 11.14 -6.61
N PHE A 98 -5.88 9.82 -6.38
CA PHE A 98 -4.89 8.86 -6.89
C PHE A 98 -5.55 7.63 -7.51
N ALA A 99 -4.94 7.13 -8.58
CA ALA A 99 -5.12 5.75 -9.03
C ALA A 99 -3.99 4.90 -8.43
N VAL A 100 -4.33 3.86 -7.67
CA VAL A 100 -3.36 3.00 -6.97
C VAL A 100 -3.50 1.56 -7.44
N LYS A 101 -2.44 1.05 -8.06
CA LYS A 101 -2.30 -0.38 -8.36
C LYS A 101 -1.64 -1.11 -7.21
N ILE A 102 -2.17 -2.27 -6.87
CA ILE A 102 -1.63 -3.13 -5.82
C ILE A 102 -1.41 -4.50 -6.44
N ALA A 103 -0.23 -5.06 -6.17
CA ALA A 103 0.07 -6.40 -6.60
C ALA A 103 0.80 -7.19 -5.51
N ALA A 104 0.56 -8.49 -5.49
CA ALA A 104 1.25 -9.45 -4.65
C ALA A 104 1.73 -10.60 -5.53
N GLY A 105 3.03 -10.93 -5.47
CA GLY A 105 3.59 -12.00 -6.30
C GLY A 105 3.47 -11.75 -7.82
N ARG A 106 3.49 -10.49 -8.27
CA ARG A 106 3.25 -10.04 -9.67
C ARG A 106 1.84 -10.28 -10.19
N ILE A 107 0.87 -10.47 -9.30
CA ILE A 107 -0.55 -10.55 -9.64
C ILE A 107 -1.25 -9.29 -9.15
N ASN A 108 -2.06 -8.68 -10.00
CA ASN A 108 -2.89 -7.53 -9.66
C ASN A 108 -3.95 -7.94 -8.63
N ALA A 109 -4.00 -7.25 -7.49
CA ALA A 109 -4.90 -7.59 -6.39
C ALA A 109 -6.37 -7.26 -6.66
N VAL A 110 -6.67 -6.42 -7.66
CA VAL A 110 -8.02 -6.03 -8.06
C VAL A 110 -8.59 -7.02 -9.07
N THR A 111 -7.83 -7.37 -10.11
CA THR A 111 -8.33 -8.21 -11.22
C THR A 111 -7.96 -9.69 -11.08
N GLY A 112 -6.88 -10.02 -10.37
CA GLY A 112 -6.33 -11.38 -10.32
C GLY A 112 -5.44 -11.75 -11.52
N ASP A 113 -5.23 -10.83 -12.46
CA ASP A 113 -4.40 -11.02 -13.66
C ASP A 113 -2.92 -10.70 -13.41
N PRO A 114 -1.99 -11.08 -14.31
CA PRO A 114 -0.61 -10.61 -14.26
C PRO A 114 -0.52 -9.08 -14.20
N GLN A 115 0.35 -8.57 -13.32
CA GLN A 115 0.55 -7.13 -13.15
C GLN A 115 1.15 -6.48 -14.41
N SER A 116 0.59 -5.33 -14.81
CA SER A 116 1.12 -4.40 -15.82
C SER A 116 1.41 -3.03 -15.22
N ASP A 117 2.26 -2.25 -15.89
CA ASP A 117 2.64 -0.89 -15.47
C ASP A 117 1.59 0.16 -15.91
N GLU A 118 0.90 -0.07 -17.03
CA GLU A 118 -0.11 0.85 -17.59
C GLU A 118 -1.47 0.67 -16.92
N LEU A 119 -2.17 1.76 -16.57
CA LEU A 119 -3.54 1.68 -16.06
C LEU A 119 -4.51 1.17 -17.12
N SER A 120 -5.44 0.30 -16.72
CA SER A 120 -6.58 -0.14 -17.54
C SER A 120 -7.88 0.22 -16.84
N ASP A 121 -8.85 0.73 -17.59
CA ASP A 121 -10.22 1.01 -17.13
C ASP A 121 -11.24 -0.05 -17.59
N GLN A 122 -10.84 -0.98 -18.46
CA GLN A 122 -11.68 -2.01 -19.08
C GLN A 122 -10.95 -3.37 -19.17
N PRO A 123 -10.97 -4.22 -18.12
CA PRO A 123 -11.53 -3.95 -16.79
C PRO A 123 -10.64 -3.00 -15.98
N GLN A 124 -11.24 -2.32 -14.98
CA GLN A 124 -10.51 -1.44 -14.08
C GLN A 124 -9.52 -2.25 -13.23
N ASP A 125 -8.24 -1.89 -13.27
CA ASP A 125 -7.16 -2.64 -12.62
C ASP A 125 -6.46 -1.89 -11.48
N TYR A 126 -7.09 -0.84 -10.97
CA TYR A 126 -6.60 0.02 -9.91
C TYR A 126 -7.70 0.40 -8.92
N LEU A 127 -7.30 0.84 -7.73
CA LEU A 127 -8.17 1.47 -6.74
C LEU A 127 -8.20 2.98 -6.96
N VAL A 128 -9.38 3.57 -6.89
CA VAL A 128 -9.55 5.03 -6.80
C VAL A 128 -9.43 5.44 -5.34
N VAL A 129 -8.46 6.29 -5.03
CA VAL A 129 -8.30 6.94 -3.73
C VAL A 129 -8.75 8.40 -3.89
N PRO A 130 -9.97 8.75 -3.44
CA PRO A 130 -10.59 10.05 -3.70
C PRO A 130 -10.03 11.18 -2.84
#